data_AF-A0A2V2AU46-F1
#
_entry.id   AF-A0A2V2AU46-F1
#
_cell.length_a   1.000
_cell.length_b   1.000
_cell.length_c   1.000
_cell.angle_alpha   90.00
_cell.angle_beta   90.00
_cell.angle_gamma   90.00
#
_symmetry.space_group_name_H-M   'P 1'
#
loop_
_entity.id
_entity.type
_entity.pdbx_description
1 polymer ?
#
loop_
_entity_poly.entity_id
_entity_poly.type
_entity_poly.pdbx_seq_one_letter_code
_entity_poly.pdbx_strand_id
1 'polypeptide(L)'
;MPRRKLLAVTAGLALGVPAAAAWLEMGANASTTATLPLDLVNTTGNNTVYAYVLGRDPAAGGTWAFIQANGAGLYHPPAPANDQTPLGVDCAIPLNASGAGARRVTLPRLDSGRIYFSVGTKLTFLVNRGGGLALPSVSNPTDPNANVAHDFCEFTFNSDQLYANITFVDMVSLPISFQLETGQGTQTVRGLPADGLSRVAAALRAQSAADGSDWSRLIVAAGGRDVRVLSPNLAIRGNNALFRGYFDGYVDEVWNKYRSTDLRIDTQFSWGTVTGRVNGDVLTFPGVGSFAKPSTLSIFSCSDAPFTTGNDLMGNLSARLAAAFNRTTLLDNPHQPTAENPAAFYTRPRTNHYARILHNTTPDHLGYAFPYDDVHPAGVDFEGKVQSGTPGRWTITVGGVAGGGTPDPTPTATAPGGGVGAFTTIQAEAFNAQSGAQVEACSDGGGGSDVGHLSNGDWLKYSAVAFGSTGATRFDARVASGAAGGVSGLVQVRLDSPTATPVGGFSVANTGGWQAWRTVPADIRRTTGTHDVYLTFDSGQPSDFVNVNWFSFA
;
A
#
# COMPACT_ATOMS: atom_id res chain seq x y z
N MET A 1 -26.01 -1.98 -20.37
CA MET A 1 -25.55 -3.15 -19.58
C MET A 1 -24.97 -2.65 -18.27
N PRO A 2 -25.36 -3.16 -17.10
CA PRO A 2 -25.08 -2.50 -15.83
C PRO A 2 -23.62 -2.72 -15.39
N ARG A 3 -23.02 -1.62 -14.93
CA ARG A 3 -21.67 -1.30 -14.39
C ARG A 3 -20.90 -2.33 -13.54
N ARG A 4 -21.31 -3.59 -13.41
CA ARG A 4 -20.73 -4.57 -12.46
C ARG A 4 -20.02 -5.78 -13.05
N LYS A 5 -19.85 -5.84 -14.38
CA LYS A 5 -18.82 -6.71 -14.95
C LYS A 5 -17.40 -6.13 -14.86
N LEU A 6 -17.25 -4.85 -14.47
CA LEU A 6 -15.94 -4.20 -14.37
C LEU A 6 -15.27 -4.33 -12.99
N LEU A 7 -16.06 -4.42 -11.91
CA LEU A 7 -15.53 -4.54 -10.54
C LEU A 7 -15.31 -5.99 -10.08
N ALA A 8 -15.85 -6.98 -10.79
CA ALA A 8 -15.44 -8.38 -10.60
C ALA A 8 -14.10 -8.69 -11.30
N VAL A 9 -13.65 -7.84 -12.24
CA VAL A 9 -12.46 -8.09 -13.07
C VAL A 9 -11.18 -7.50 -12.47
N THR A 10 -11.25 -6.54 -11.52
CA THR A 10 -10.05 -6.03 -10.84
C THR A 10 -9.65 -6.81 -9.59
N ALA A 11 -10.53 -7.65 -9.03
CA ALA A 11 -10.22 -8.51 -7.87
C ALA A 11 -10.22 -10.02 -8.17
N GLY A 12 -10.39 -10.43 -9.44
CA GLY A 12 -10.30 -11.83 -9.86
C GLY A 12 -10.88 -12.10 -11.24
N LEU A 13 -10.07 -11.90 -12.29
CA LEU A 13 -9.93 -12.81 -13.44
C LEU A 13 -8.64 -12.44 -14.21
N ALA A 14 -7.51 -13.00 -13.78
CA ALA A 14 -6.74 -13.79 -14.74
C ALA A 14 -7.57 -15.01 -15.15
N LEU A 15 -7.28 -15.56 -16.34
CA LEU A 15 -7.77 -16.80 -16.99
C LEU A 15 -8.84 -16.58 -18.09
N GLY A 16 -8.58 -16.81 -19.38
CA GLY A 16 -7.38 -17.25 -20.08
C GLY A 16 -7.66 -17.51 -21.57
N VAL A 17 -6.65 -17.36 -22.43
CA VAL A 17 -6.45 -18.08 -23.72
C VAL A 17 -4.92 -18.24 -23.86
N PRO A 18 -4.41 -19.43 -24.25
CA PRO A 18 -3.07 -19.88 -23.89
C PRO A 18 -1.99 -19.25 -24.77
N ALA A 19 -0.92 -18.77 -24.14
CA ALA A 19 0.39 -18.68 -24.76
C ALA A 19 1.42 -19.04 -23.69
N ALA A 20 2.06 -20.19 -23.87
CA ALA A 20 3.00 -20.78 -22.94
C ALA A 20 4.24 -19.91 -22.73
N ALA A 21 4.52 -19.58 -21.47
CA ALA A 21 5.88 -19.39 -20.95
C ALA A 21 5.87 -19.92 -19.51
N ALA A 22 6.59 -21.01 -19.29
CA ALA A 22 6.49 -21.86 -18.12
C ALA A 22 7.01 -21.21 -16.84
N TRP A 23 6.11 -21.02 -15.87
CA TRP A 23 6.43 -21.11 -14.45
C TRP A 23 5.80 -22.41 -13.95
N LEU A 24 6.65 -23.36 -13.57
CA LEU A 24 6.22 -24.61 -12.97
C LEU A 24 5.86 -24.34 -11.50
N GLU A 25 4.73 -23.68 -11.26
CA GLU A 25 4.11 -23.64 -9.94
C GLU A 25 3.16 -24.82 -9.79
N MET A 26 3.39 -25.62 -8.75
CA MET A 26 2.65 -26.83 -8.43
C MET A 26 1.19 -26.46 -8.13
N GLY A 27 0.30 -26.66 -9.10
CA GLY A 27 -1.12 -26.41 -8.95
C GLY A 27 -1.75 -27.28 -7.86
N ALA A 28 -2.12 -26.67 -6.74
CA ALA A 28 -3.21 -27.13 -5.90
C ALA A 28 -4.34 -26.11 -6.04
N ASN A 29 -5.55 -26.56 -6.40
CA ASN A 29 -6.76 -25.74 -6.38
C ASN A 29 -7.00 -25.24 -4.94
N ALA A 30 -6.54 -24.03 -4.62
CA ALA A 30 -6.86 -23.41 -3.34
C ALA A 30 -8.33 -22.99 -3.38
N SER A 31 -9.19 -23.78 -2.71
CA SER A 31 -10.53 -23.33 -2.36
C SER A 31 -10.53 -22.96 -0.89
N THR A 32 -10.95 -21.75 -0.57
CA THR A 32 -11.15 -21.33 0.82
C THR A 32 -12.15 -22.24 1.53
N THR A 33 -12.13 -22.27 2.86
CA THR A 33 -13.22 -22.88 3.62
C THR A 33 -14.53 -22.12 3.44
N ALA A 34 -15.67 -22.73 3.79
CA ALA A 34 -16.98 -22.06 3.74
C ALA A 34 -17.09 -20.90 4.77
N THR A 35 -16.31 -20.98 5.85
CA THR A 35 -16.25 -19.98 6.91
C THR A 35 -14.81 -19.73 7.34
N LEU A 36 -14.53 -18.50 7.78
CA LEU A 36 -13.24 -18.06 8.33
C LEU A 36 -13.40 -17.66 9.80
N PRO A 37 -12.55 -18.14 10.72
CA PRO A 37 -12.44 -17.58 12.06
C PRO A 37 -11.99 -16.12 12.03
N LEU A 38 -12.85 -15.23 12.53
CA LEU A 38 -12.59 -13.80 12.66
C LEU A 38 -12.53 -13.41 14.14
N ASP A 39 -11.43 -12.82 14.58
CA ASP A 39 -11.24 -12.34 15.94
C ASP A 39 -11.26 -10.80 15.97
N LEU A 40 -12.20 -10.23 16.72
CA LEU A 40 -12.36 -8.78 16.87
C LEU A 40 -11.84 -8.32 18.23
N VAL A 41 -10.80 -7.49 18.24
CA VAL A 41 -10.09 -7.05 19.44
C VAL A 41 -10.32 -5.57 19.70
N ASN A 42 -10.63 -5.23 20.95
CA ASN A 42 -10.82 -3.85 21.40
C ASN A 42 -9.62 -3.36 22.21
N THR A 43 -8.98 -2.30 21.75
CA THR A 43 -7.90 -1.58 22.45
C THR A 43 -8.18 -0.08 22.55
N THR A 44 -9.43 0.34 22.32
CA THR A 44 -9.83 1.76 22.26
C THR A 44 -9.74 2.51 23.59
N GLY A 45 -9.53 1.81 24.71
CA GLY A 45 -9.68 2.34 26.06
C GLY A 45 -11.14 2.49 26.51
N ASN A 46 -12.12 2.18 25.64
CA ASN A 46 -13.54 2.18 25.97
C ASN A 46 -14.05 0.73 26.07
N ASN A 47 -14.81 0.42 27.13
CA ASN A 47 -15.37 -0.92 27.34
C ASN A 47 -16.63 -1.20 26.52
N THR A 48 -17.18 -0.17 25.88
CA THR A 48 -18.39 -0.27 25.05
C THR A 48 -18.01 -0.01 23.59
N VAL A 49 -17.74 -1.08 22.84
CA VAL A 49 -17.46 -1.04 21.41
C VAL A 49 -18.32 -2.06 20.69
N TYR A 50 -18.90 -1.67 19.56
CA TYR A 50 -19.71 -2.54 18.72
C TYR A 50 -19.05 -2.76 17.37
N ALA A 51 -19.19 -3.95 16.81
CA ALA A 51 -18.88 -4.23 15.42
C ALA A 51 -20.14 -4.60 14.63
N TYR A 52 -20.11 -4.34 13.32
CA TYR A 52 -21.10 -4.78 12.36
C TYR A 52 -20.38 -5.39 11.17
N VAL A 53 -20.57 -6.68 10.94
CA VAL A 53 -20.00 -7.39 9.79
C VAL A 53 -21.10 -7.59 8.77
N LEU A 54 -20.93 -7.05 7.57
CA LEU A 54 -21.94 -7.10 6.52
C LEU A 54 -21.30 -7.26 5.14
N GLY A 55 -22.07 -7.71 4.16
CA GLY A 55 -21.64 -7.83 2.78
C GLY A 55 -22.76 -8.36 1.89
N ARG A 56 -22.43 -8.70 0.66
CA ARG A 56 -23.33 -9.39 -0.28
C ARG A 56 -23.12 -10.88 -0.14
N ASP A 57 -24.20 -11.61 0.12
CA ASP A 57 -24.15 -13.05 0.24
C ASP A 57 -24.29 -13.73 -1.13
N PRO A 58 -23.23 -14.31 -1.69
CA PRO A 58 -23.30 -15.00 -2.98
C PRO A 58 -24.24 -16.21 -2.95
N ALA A 59 -24.42 -16.88 -1.80
CA ALA A 59 -25.34 -18.00 -1.67
C ALA A 59 -26.82 -17.56 -1.72
N ALA A 60 -27.10 -16.29 -1.46
CA ALA A 60 -28.41 -15.67 -1.55
C ALA A 60 -28.54 -14.72 -2.77
N GLY A 61 -27.79 -14.97 -3.84
CA GLY A 61 -27.89 -14.18 -5.09
C GLY A 61 -27.37 -12.74 -4.95
N GLY A 62 -26.48 -12.48 -3.99
CA GLY A 62 -25.83 -11.19 -3.78
C GLY A 62 -26.68 -10.16 -3.02
N THR A 63 -27.71 -10.61 -2.28
CA THR A 63 -28.46 -9.78 -1.34
C THR A 63 -27.60 -9.34 -0.18
N TRP A 64 -27.87 -8.16 0.39
CA TRP A 64 -27.20 -7.71 1.60
C TRP A 64 -27.46 -8.67 2.76
N ALA A 65 -26.44 -8.94 3.55
CA ALA A 65 -26.50 -9.75 4.76
C ALA A 65 -25.63 -9.14 5.85
N PHE A 66 -26.06 -9.29 7.10
CA PHE A 66 -25.31 -8.94 8.31
C PHE A 66 -25.04 -10.22 9.11
N ILE A 67 -23.88 -10.31 9.76
CA ILE A 67 -23.70 -11.28 10.84
C ILE A 67 -24.53 -10.82 12.04
N GLN A 68 -25.27 -11.72 12.66
CA GLN A 68 -26.11 -11.41 13.82
C GLN A 68 -25.26 -11.08 15.06
N ALA A 69 -25.87 -10.42 16.05
CA ALA A 69 -25.19 -9.92 17.26
C ALA A 69 -24.46 -10.99 18.10
N ASN A 70 -24.81 -12.28 17.95
CA ASN A 70 -24.10 -13.39 18.58
C ASN A 70 -22.73 -13.68 17.94
N GLY A 71 -22.41 -13.09 16.79
CA GLY A 71 -21.17 -13.31 16.04
C GLY A 71 -21.23 -14.49 15.06
N ALA A 72 -22.42 -15.00 14.74
CA ALA A 72 -22.61 -16.08 13.77
C ALA A 72 -24.00 -16.01 13.12
N GLY A 73 -24.18 -16.70 12.00
CA GLY A 73 -25.44 -16.67 11.25
C GLY A 73 -25.66 -15.37 10.50
N LEU A 74 -26.37 -15.44 9.38
CA LEU A 74 -26.67 -14.29 8.53
C LEU A 74 -28.11 -13.83 8.73
N TYR A 75 -28.27 -12.51 8.82
CA TYR A 75 -29.55 -11.83 8.69
C TYR A 75 -29.60 -11.08 7.36
N HIS A 76 -30.57 -11.42 6.52
CA HIS A 76 -30.87 -10.73 5.27
C HIS A 76 -32.03 -9.76 5.49
N PRO A 77 -31.79 -8.44 5.53
CA PRO A 77 -32.88 -7.48 5.73
C PRO A 77 -33.89 -7.55 4.57
N PRO A 78 -35.20 -7.59 4.88
CA PRO A 78 -36.23 -7.60 3.85
C PRO A 78 -36.28 -6.24 3.13
N ALA A 79 -36.78 -6.22 1.89
CA ALA A 79 -37.06 -4.98 1.19
C ALA A 79 -38.28 -4.27 1.83
N PRO A 80 -38.11 -3.06 2.40
CA PRO A 80 -39.21 -2.35 3.04
C PRO A 80 -40.11 -1.65 2.03
N ALA A 81 -41.30 -1.24 2.50
CA ALA A 81 -42.25 -0.46 1.70
C ALA A 81 -41.83 1.00 1.51
N ASN A 82 -41.02 1.55 2.42
CA ASN A 82 -40.59 2.95 2.42
C ASN A 82 -39.06 3.05 2.44
N ASP A 83 -38.52 4.15 1.92
CA ASP A 83 -37.10 4.45 2.06
C ASP A 83 -36.74 4.79 3.50
N GLN A 84 -35.45 4.71 3.83
CA GLN A 84 -34.93 5.08 5.15
C GLN A 84 -35.58 4.28 6.31
N THR A 85 -35.98 3.03 6.05
CA THR A 85 -36.59 2.16 7.06
C THR A 85 -35.50 1.53 7.94
N PRO A 86 -35.65 1.48 9.28
CA PRO A 86 -34.68 0.80 10.15
C PRO A 86 -34.42 -0.66 9.75
N LEU A 87 -33.19 -1.15 10.01
CA LEU A 87 -32.74 -2.51 9.68
C LEU A 87 -33.65 -3.65 10.18
N GLY A 88 -34.42 -3.41 11.25
CA GLY A 88 -35.41 -4.35 11.82
C GLY A 88 -34.83 -5.37 12.80
N VAL A 89 -33.55 -5.72 12.68
CA VAL A 89 -32.82 -6.58 13.62
C VAL A 89 -31.53 -5.89 14.07
N ASP A 90 -31.27 -5.93 15.37
CA ASP A 90 -30.02 -5.41 15.93
C ASP A 90 -28.86 -6.39 15.65
N CYS A 91 -27.99 -6.01 14.72
CA CYS A 91 -26.83 -6.78 14.32
C CYS A 91 -25.53 -6.29 14.98
N ALA A 92 -25.62 -5.47 16.03
CA ALA A 92 -24.45 -4.99 16.76
C ALA A 92 -23.79 -6.15 17.55
N ILE A 93 -22.57 -6.51 17.17
CA ILE A 93 -21.75 -7.49 17.89
C ILE A 93 -20.98 -6.73 18.97
N PRO A 94 -21.29 -6.89 20.27
CA PRO A 94 -20.51 -6.25 21.33
C PRO A 94 -19.12 -6.91 21.41
N LEU A 95 -18.07 -6.09 21.36
CA LEU A 95 -16.71 -6.55 21.63
C LEU A 95 -16.52 -6.73 23.14
N ASN A 96 -15.49 -7.49 23.51
CA ASN A 96 -15.07 -7.56 24.91
C ASN A 96 -14.53 -6.19 25.38
N ALA A 97 -14.43 -6.03 26.70
CA ALA A 97 -13.82 -4.85 27.32
C ALA A 97 -12.43 -4.58 26.74
N SER A 98 -12.00 -3.31 26.77
CA SER A 98 -10.70 -2.93 26.20
C SER A 98 -9.57 -3.71 26.88
N GLY A 99 -8.78 -4.44 26.07
CA GLY A 99 -7.70 -5.30 26.56
C GLY A 99 -8.12 -6.70 27.04
N ALA A 100 -9.42 -7.05 27.06
CA ALA A 100 -9.92 -8.34 27.58
C ALA A 100 -9.86 -9.51 26.56
N GLY A 101 -9.07 -9.39 25.49
CA GLY A 101 -8.96 -10.39 24.42
C GLY A 101 -10.08 -10.32 23.36
N ALA A 102 -10.02 -11.21 22.37
CA ALA A 102 -10.86 -11.14 21.19
C ALA A 102 -12.31 -11.59 21.40
N ARG A 103 -13.26 -10.90 20.73
CA ARG A 103 -14.59 -11.42 20.43
C ARG A 103 -14.54 -12.23 19.14
N ARG A 104 -14.82 -13.53 19.23
CA ARG A 104 -14.82 -14.43 18.07
C ARG A 104 -16.11 -14.31 17.25
N VAL A 105 -15.95 -14.31 15.93
CA VAL A 105 -16.98 -14.27 14.91
C VAL A 105 -16.70 -15.38 13.88
N THR A 106 -17.76 -16.03 13.38
CA THR A 106 -17.66 -16.97 12.26
C THR A 106 -18.03 -16.24 10.99
N LEU A 107 -17.05 -15.90 10.16
CA LEU A 107 -17.26 -15.15 8.92
C LEU A 107 -17.61 -16.11 7.78
N PRO A 108 -18.86 -16.14 7.27
CA PRO A 108 -19.17 -16.84 6.02
C PRO A 108 -18.62 -16.06 4.82
N ARG A 109 -18.61 -16.70 3.65
CA ARG A 109 -18.27 -16.03 2.39
C ARG A 109 -19.24 -14.87 2.13
N LEU A 110 -18.68 -13.67 1.95
CA LEU A 110 -19.38 -12.43 1.66
C LEU A 110 -18.53 -11.61 0.70
N ASP A 111 -19.15 -11.13 -0.38
CA ASP A 111 -18.54 -10.23 -1.35
C ASP A 111 -18.83 -8.78 -0.98
N SER A 112 -17.94 -7.84 -1.37
CA SER A 112 -18.15 -6.40 -1.08
C SER A 112 -18.45 -6.13 0.40
N GLY A 113 -17.73 -6.82 1.27
CA GLY A 113 -17.93 -6.82 2.70
C GLY A 113 -17.34 -5.59 3.37
N ARG A 114 -17.98 -5.17 4.46
CA ARG A 114 -17.51 -4.12 5.37
C ARG A 114 -17.60 -4.60 6.81
N ILE A 115 -16.63 -4.18 7.62
CA ILE A 115 -16.67 -4.35 9.06
C ILE A 115 -16.59 -2.96 9.68
N TYR A 116 -17.71 -2.49 10.20
CA TYR A 116 -17.78 -1.22 10.93
C TYR A 116 -17.49 -1.45 12.40
N PHE A 117 -16.83 -0.48 13.03
CA PHE A 117 -16.68 -0.38 14.47
C PHE A 117 -17.25 0.94 14.96
N SER A 118 -17.89 0.95 16.13
CA SER A 118 -18.34 2.18 16.78
C SER A 118 -18.08 2.17 18.27
N VAL A 119 -17.67 3.32 18.81
CA VAL A 119 -17.30 3.49 20.21
C VAL A 119 -18.43 4.18 20.99
N GLY A 120 -18.85 3.57 22.09
CA GLY A 120 -19.85 4.08 23.03
C GLY A 120 -21.30 3.98 22.54
N THR A 121 -21.55 4.13 21.25
CA THR A 121 -22.90 4.18 20.65
C THR A 121 -23.01 3.19 19.48
N LYS A 122 -24.17 2.56 19.34
CA LYS A 122 -24.50 1.70 18.19
C LYS A 122 -24.68 2.52 16.91
N LEU A 123 -24.32 1.95 15.76
CA LEU A 123 -24.63 2.53 14.46
C LEU A 123 -26.07 2.25 14.05
N THR A 124 -26.64 3.19 13.31
CA THR A 124 -27.95 3.07 12.67
C THR A 124 -27.75 2.74 11.20
N PHE A 125 -28.29 1.60 10.76
CA PHE A 125 -28.38 1.22 9.36
C PHE A 125 -29.82 1.32 8.89
N LEU A 126 -30.01 1.84 7.68
CA LEU A 126 -31.33 2.03 7.08
C LEU A 126 -31.41 1.25 5.76
N VAL A 127 -32.60 0.77 5.43
CA VAL A 127 -32.90 0.01 4.22
C VAL A 127 -33.92 0.81 3.41
N ASN A 128 -33.65 0.94 2.12
CA ASN A 128 -34.50 1.62 1.16
C ASN A 128 -35.38 0.63 0.41
N ARG A 129 -36.44 1.13 -0.22
CA ARG A 129 -37.29 0.36 -1.14
C ARG A 129 -36.42 -0.38 -2.15
N GLY A 130 -36.82 -1.61 -2.48
CA GLY A 130 -36.04 -2.48 -3.36
C GLY A 130 -34.81 -3.12 -2.69
N GLY A 131 -34.63 -2.98 -1.37
CA GLY A 131 -33.59 -3.67 -0.60
C GLY A 131 -32.21 -3.01 -0.67
N GLY A 132 -32.15 -1.73 -1.05
CA GLY A 132 -30.90 -0.97 -1.03
C GLY A 132 -30.49 -0.63 0.41
N LEU A 133 -29.27 -0.98 0.82
CA LEU A 133 -28.75 -0.60 2.13
C LEU A 133 -28.16 0.81 2.09
N ALA A 134 -28.60 1.69 2.99
CA ALA A 134 -27.98 2.97 3.26
C ALA A 134 -26.92 2.77 4.36
N LEU A 135 -25.65 2.89 3.95
CA LEU A 135 -24.49 2.82 4.83
C LEU A 135 -24.29 4.17 5.55
N PRO A 136 -23.61 4.19 6.73
CA PRO A 136 -23.31 5.43 7.44
C PRO A 136 -22.66 6.47 6.53
N SER A 137 -23.23 7.68 6.48
CA SER A 137 -22.73 8.78 5.66
C SER A 137 -22.09 9.87 6.51
N VAL A 138 -20.76 10.00 6.42
CA VAL A 138 -19.99 10.99 7.20
C VAL A 138 -19.97 12.39 6.60
N SER A 139 -20.41 12.53 5.35
CA SER A 139 -20.54 13.82 4.65
C SER A 139 -21.92 14.47 4.81
N ASN A 140 -22.91 13.75 5.38
CA ASN A 140 -24.25 14.27 5.62
C ASN A 140 -24.38 14.63 7.12
N PRO A 141 -24.46 15.92 7.49
CA PRO A 141 -24.54 16.31 8.90
C PRO A 141 -25.84 15.87 9.59
N THR A 142 -26.87 15.47 8.82
CA THR A 142 -28.14 14.95 9.34
C THR A 142 -28.16 13.43 9.44
N ASP A 143 -27.09 12.73 9.03
CA ASP A 143 -27.00 11.29 9.17
C ASP A 143 -27.07 10.90 10.67
N PRO A 144 -27.82 9.86 11.05
CA PRO A 144 -27.92 9.44 12.45
C PRO A 144 -26.57 9.03 13.06
N ASN A 145 -25.58 8.71 12.23
CA ASN A 145 -24.23 8.34 12.64
C ASN A 145 -23.24 9.52 12.59
N ALA A 146 -23.68 10.73 12.22
CA ALA A 146 -22.81 11.88 12.02
C ALA A 146 -21.99 12.26 13.25
N ASN A 147 -22.48 11.99 14.47
CA ASN A 147 -21.75 12.28 15.71
C ASN A 147 -21.16 11.03 16.39
N VAL A 148 -21.31 9.84 15.78
CA VAL A 148 -20.76 8.60 16.33
C VAL A 148 -19.29 8.48 15.91
N ALA A 149 -18.41 8.20 16.87
CA ALA A 149 -17.03 7.81 16.58
C ALA A 149 -17.05 6.39 16.00
N HIS A 150 -16.84 6.30 14.69
CA HIS A 150 -16.92 5.04 13.95
C HIS A 150 -15.99 5.06 12.74
N ASP A 151 -15.56 3.88 12.36
CA ASP A 151 -14.76 3.65 11.17
C ASP A 151 -15.04 2.26 10.61
N PHE A 152 -14.50 1.95 9.44
CA PHE A 152 -14.69 0.64 8.83
C PHE A 152 -13.46 0.16 8.08
N CYS A 153 -13.46 -1.14 7.81
CA CYS A 153 -12.54 -1.76 6.87
C CYS A 153 -13.31 -2.65 5.90
N GLU A 154 -12.65 -3.02 4.81
CA GLU A 154 -13.29 -3.70 3.68
C GLU A 154 -12.71 -5.10 3.48
N PHE A 155 -13.55 -6.00 2.97
CA PHE A 155 -13.10 -7.33 2.60
C PHE A 155 -13.93 -7.96 1.50
N THR A 156 -13.38 -8.98 0.85
CA THR A 156 -14.10 -9.98 0.10
C THR A 156 -13.57 -11.33 0.54
N PHE A 157 -14.48 -12.21 1.00
CA PHE A 157 -14.17 -13.59 1.30
C PHE A 157 -15.03 -14.47 0.41
N ASN A 158 -14.42 -15.09 -0.59
CA ASN A 158 -15.11 -15.92 -1.58
C ASN A 158 -14.42 -17.29 -1.70
N SER A 159 -14.77 -18.08 -2.72
CA SER A 159 -14.18 -19.41 -2.93
C SER A 159 -12.69 -19.41 -3.18
N ASP A 160 -12.14 -18.29 -3.66
CA ASP A 160 -10.81 -18.20 -4.21
C ASP A 160 -9.84 -17.60 -3.19
N GLN A 161 -10.30 -16.64 -2.38
CA GLN A 161 -9.46 -15.96 -1.39
C GLN A 161 -10.24 -15.20 -0.31
N LEU A 162 -9.50 -14.83 0.74
CA LEU A 162 -9.75 -13.59 1.49
C LEU A 162 -8.89 -12.48 0.86
N TYR A 163 -9.50 -11.33 0.62
CA TYR A 163 -8.84 -10.04 0.42
C TYR A 163 -9.44 -9.05 1.41
N ALA A 164 -8.62 -8.33 2.18
CA ALA A 164 -9.10 -7.31 3.09
C ALA A 164 -8.11 -6.14 3.19
N ASN A 165 -8.63 -4.92 3.30
CA ASN A 165 -7.84 -3.70 3.40
C ASN A 165 -8.40 -2.76 4.47
N ILE A 166 -7.50 -2.03 5.13
CA ILE A 166 -7.89 -0.83 5.85
C ILE A 166 -8.20 0.28 4.83
N THR A 167 -8.99 1.27 5.21
CA THR A 167 -9.34 2.35 4.28
C THR A 167 -9.44 3.70 4.95
N PHE A 168 -8.95 4.71 4.24
CA PHE A 168 -9.10 6.13 4.57
C PHE A 168 -9.72 6.91 3.40
N VAL A 169 -10.27 6.22 2.39
CA VAL A 169 -10.81 6.85 1.17
C VAL A 169 -11.96 7.81 1.45
N ASP A 170 -12.76 7.51 2.47
CA ASP A 170 -13.89 8.33 2.90
C ASP A 170 -13.50 9.23 4.08
N MET A 171 -12.88 8.66 5.10
CA MET A 171 -12.51 9.35 6.32
C MET A 171 -11.49 8.56 7.13
N VAL A 172 -10.98 9.18 8.20
CA VAL A 172 -10.33 8.51 9.32
C VAL A 172 -10.98 8.94 10.63
N SER A 173 -11.29 7.97 11.50
CA SER A 173 -11.83 8.20 12.84
C SER A 173 -11.22 7.24 13.86
N LEU A 174 -11.20 5.94 13.58
CA LEU A 174 -10.71 4.91 14.51
C LEU A 174 -9.50 4.19 13.92
N PRO A 175 -8.44 3.95 14.70
CA PRO A 175 -7.34 3.11 14.24
C PRO A 175 -7.80 1.65 14.10
N ILE A 176 -7.58 1.05 12.92
CA ILE A 176 -7.88 -0.35 12.61
C ILE A 176 -6.60 -1.02 12.10
N SER A 177 -6.31 -2.22 12.59
CA SER A 177 -5.15 -3.02 12.16
C SER A 177 -5.53 -4.48 11.92
N PHE A 178 -4.74 -5.17 11.12
CA PHE A 178 -4.96 -6.57 10.76
C PHE A 178 -3.79 -7.47 11.12
N GLN A 179 -4.14 -8.71 11.42
CA GLN A 179 -3.24 -9.85 11.37
C GLN A 179 -3.97 -11.00 10.68
N LEU A 180 -3.36 -11.61 9.66
CA LEU A 180 -3.91 -12.76 8.96
C LEU A 180 -2.92 -13.92 9.02
N GLU A 181 -3.32 -15.02 9.66
CA GLU A 181 -2.59 -16.28 9.62
C GLU A 181 -2.85 -16.96 8.26
N THR A 182 -1.80 -17.44 7.61
CA THR A 182 -1.86 -18.16 6.34
C THR A 182 -0.94 -19.38 6.36
N GLY A 183 -1.06 -20.26 5.37
CA GLY A 183 -0.11 -21.37 5.18
C GLY A 183 1.34 -20.92 4.94
N GLN A 184 1.57 -19.66 4.54
CA GLN A 184 2.87 -19.06 4.27
C GLN A 184 3.40 -18.20 5.43
N GLY A 185 2.71 -18.20 6.57
CA GLY A 185 3.01 -17.35 7.72
C GLY A 185 1.99 -16.25 7.92
N THR A 186 2.35 -15.23 8.70
CA THR A 186 1.42 -14.21 9.17
C THR A 186 1.62 -12.89 8.44
N GLN A 187 0.56 -12.38 7.82
CA GLN A 187 0.51 -11.02 7.25
C GLN A 187 0.04 -10.04 8.32
N THR A 188 0.50 -8.79 8.27
CA THR A 188 0.15 -7.75 9.23
C THR A 188 0.01 -6.40 8.53
N VAL A 189 -1.04 -5.67 8.89
CA VAL A 189 -1.22 -4.25 8.56
C VAL A 189 -1.37 -3.51 9.87
N ARG A 190 -0.50 -2.53 10.14
CA ARG A 190 -0.42 -1.86 11.44
C ARG A 190 -1.51 -0.79 11.60
N GLY A 191 -1.92 -0.18 10.50
CA GLY A 191 -2.86 0.94 10.51
C GLY A 191 -2.37 2.11 11.36
N LEU A 192 -3.28 2.98 11.77
CA LEU A 192 -2.90 4.12 12.61
C LEU A 192 -2.54 3.70 14.05
N PRO A 193 -1.66 4.45 14.73
CA PRO A 193 -1.45 4.27 16.17
C PRO A 193 -2.67 4.74 16.97
N ALA A 194 -2.70 4.44 18.27
CA ALA A 194 -3.82 4.78 19.15
C ALA A 194 -4.14 6.29 19.18
N ASP A 195 -3.13 7.15 19.03
CA ASP A 195 -3.24 8.61 18.94
C ASP A 195 -3.30 9.12 17.48
N GLY A 196 -3.47 8.23 16.51
CA GLY A 196 -3.34 8.52 15.08
C GLY A 196 -4.26 9.63 14.58
N LEU A 197 -5.55 9.63 14.97
CA LEU A 197 -6.48 10.70 14.59
C LEU A 197 -5.95 12.08 15.03
N SER A 198 -5.42 12.16 16.26
CA SER A 198 -4.89 13.42 16.79
C SER A 198 -3.62 13.88 16.06
N ARG A 199 -2.73 12.93 15.70
CA ARG A 199 -1.53 13.21 14.90
C ARG A 199 -1.89 13.72 13.50
N VAL A 200 -2.82 13.04 12.82
CA VAL A 200 -3.30 13.43 11.49
C VAL A 200 -3.93 14.82 11.53
N ALA A 201 -4.84 15.07 12.49
CA ALA A 201 -5.49 16.36 12.63
C ALA A 201 -4.49 17.49 12.94
N ALA A 202 -3.49 17.26 13.81
CA ALA A 202 -2.43 18.22 14.08
C ALA A 202 -1.59 18.51 12.83
N ALA A 203 -1.20 17.48 12.07
CA ALA A 203 -0.44 17.63 10.84
C ALA A 203 -1.21 18.39 9.75
N LEU A 204 -2.52 18.17 9.61
CA LEU A 204 -3.36 18.92 8.66
C LEU A 204 -3.53 20.40 9.05
N ARG A 205 -3.63 20.70 10.35
CA ARG A 205 -3.59 22.08 10.86
C ARG A 205 -2.25 22.74 10.53
N ALA A 206 -1.14 22.06 10.80
CA ALA A 206 0.20 22.55 10.49
C ALA A 206 0.37 22.78 8.96
N GLN A 207 -0.10 21.85 8.13
CA GLN A 207 -0.03 21.99 6.68
C GLN A 207 -0.81 23.22 6.19
N SER A 208 -2.03 23.43 6.69
CA SER A 208 -2.83 24.61 6.34
C SER A 208 -2.15 25.91 6.74
N ALA A 209 -1.53 25.93 7.93
CA ALA A 209 -0.79 27.10 8.41
C ALA A 209 0.45 27.38 7.54
N ALA A 210 1.09 26.34 6.99
CA ALA A 210 2.28 26.46 6.16
C ALA A 210 1.98 26.95 4.74
N ASP A 211 0.90 26.48 4.11
CA ASP A 211 0.64 26.72 2.68
C ASP A 211 -0.64 27.53 2.38
N GLY A 212 -1.37 27.95 3.43
CA GLY A 212 -2.62 28.70 3.33
C GLY A 212 -3.81 27.92 2.78
N SER A 213 -3.73 26.58 2.70
CA SER A 213 -4.77 25.74 2.09
C SER A 213 -5.85 25.29 3.08
N ASP A 214 -6.82 24.54 2.56
CA ASP A 214 -8.01 24.08 3.29
C ASP A 214 -7.82 22.77 4.11
N TRP A 215 -6.60 22.25 4.28
CA TRP A 215 -6.37 20.92 4.89
C TRP A 215 -6.98 20.73 6.29
N SER A 216 -6.98 21.78 7.10
CA SER A 216 -7.55 21.81 8.45
C SER A 216 -9.07 21.77 8.43
N ARG A 217 -9.70 22.15 7.31
CA ARG A 217 -11.16 22.11 7.11
C ARG A 217 -11.68 20.72 6.80
N LEU A 218 -10.78 19.74 6.62
CA LEU A 218 -11.13 18.33 6.57
C LEU A 218 -11.49 17.76 7.95
N ILE A 219 -11.06 18.43 9.02
CA ILE A 219 -11.26 17.96 10.40
C ILE A 219 -12.70 18.26 10.83
N VAL A 220 -13.40 17.22 11.27
CA VAL A 220 -14.72 17.32 11.87
C VAL A 220 -14.57 17.18 13.38
N ALA A 221 -15.06 18.19 14.10
CA ALA A 221 -15.03 18.23 15.55
C ALA A 221 -16.46 18.23 16.13
N ALA A 222 -16.64 17.55 17.26
CA ALA A 222 -17.87 17.59 18.05
C ALA A 222 -17.52 17.73 19.53
N GLY A 223 -18.22 18.62 20.24
CA GLY A 223 -17.97 18.85 21.68
C GLY A 223 -16.53 19.29 22.02
N GLY A 224 -15.87 20.01 21.11
CA GLY A 224 -14.49 20.49 21.29
C GLY A 224 -13.40 19.43 21.08
N ARG A 225 -13.74 18.26 20.52
CA ARG A 225 -12.78 17.19 20.18
C ARG A 225 -12.90 16.80 18.73
N ASP A 226 -11.77 16.45 18.11
CA ASP A 226 -11.74 15.89 16.77
C ASP A 226 -12.39 14.50 16.79
N VAL A 227 -13.40 14.29 15.95
CA VAL A 227 -14.11 12.99 15.86
C VAL A 227 -13.76 12.22 14.61
N ARG A 228 -13.37 12.92 13.53
CA ARG A 228 -12.85 12.33 12.30
C ARG A 228 -12.17 13.38 11.43
N VAL A 229 -11.46 12.92 10.42
CA VAL A 229 -11.01 13.74 9.28
C VAL A 229 -11.62 13.16 8.01
N LEU A 230 -12.31 13.98 7.24
CA LEU A 230 -12.86 13.60 5.94
C LEU A 230 -11.77 13.56 4.88
N SER A 231 -11.89 12.66 3.90
CA SER A 231 -11.05 12.75 2.71
C SER A 231 -11.35 14.03 1.91
N PRO A 232 -10.39 14.55 1.13
CA PRO A 232 -10.60 15.77 0.36
C PRO A 232 -11.79 15.69 -0.59
N ASN A 233 -12.03 14.52 -1.20
CA ASN A 233 -13.14 14.37 -2.14
C ASN A 233 -14.51 14.52 -1.44
N LEU A 234 -14.70 13.93 -0.25
CA LEU A 234 -15.96 14.05 0.49
C LEU A 234 -16.14 15.47 1.04
N ALA A 235 -15.06 16.09 1.53
CA ALA A 235 -15.12 17.47 2.00
C ALA A 235 -15.53 18.45 0.88
N ILE A 236 -14.95 18.31 -0.32
CA ILE A 236 -15.31 19.14 -1.49
C ILE A 236 -16.77 18.91 -1.91
N ARG A 237 -17.30 17.68 -1.82
CA ARG A 237 -18.72 17.42 -2.11
C ARG A 237 -19.66 18.10 -1.10
N GLY A 238 -19.26 18.22 0.16
CA GLY A 238 -19.98 18.98 1.18
C GLY A 238 -19.82 20.51 1.04
N ASN A 239 -18.69 20.96 0.52
CA ASN A 239 -18.38 22.36 0.27
C ASN A 239 -17.45 22.54 -0.94
N ASN A 240 -18.03 22.89 -2.09
CA ASN A 240 -17.31 22.98 -3.36
C ASN A 240 -16.29 24.14 -3.47
N ALA A 241 -16.23 25.03 -2.47
CA ALA A 241 -15.24 26.10 -2.42
C ALA A 241 -13.87 25.60 -1.94
N LEU A 242 -13.82 24.45 -1.26
CA LEU A 242 -12.57 23.88 -0.75
C LEU A 242 -11.62 23.48 -1.89
N PHE A 243 -10.34 23.78 -1.73
CA PHE A 243 -9.25 23.43 -2.65
C PHE A 243 -9.46 23.89 -4.10
N ARG A 244 -10.27 24.94 -4.32
CA ARG A 244 -10.55 25.46 -5.67
C ARG A 244 -9.24 25.82 -6.37
N GLY A 245 -8.94 25.11 -7.46
CA GLY A 245 -7.73 25.29 -8.26
C GLY A 245 -6.42 24.82 -7.63
N TYR A 246 -6.47 24.06 -6.51
CA TYR A 246 -5.29 23.61 -5.77
C TYR A 246 -4.25 22.87 -6.63
N PHE A 247 -4.69 22.06 -7.61
CA PHE A 247 -3.82 21.31 -8.50
C PHE A 247 -3.61 21.95 -9.88
N ASP A 248 -4.26 23.08 -10.19
CA ASP A 248 -4.28 23.62 -11.56
C ASP A 248 -2.87 23.86 -12.12
N GLY A 249 -1.97 24.46 -11.31
CA GLY A 249 -0.58 24.68 -11.70
C GLY A 249 0.19 23.39 -11.99
N TYR A 250 0.02 22.35 -11.16
CA TYR A 250 0.67 21.05 -11.38
C TYR A 250 0.11 20.35 -12.63
N VAL A 251 -1.20 20.42 -12.85
CA VAL A 251 -1.85 19.88 -14.06
C VAL A 251 -1.34 20.58 -15.31
N ASP A 252 -1.17 21.90 -15.28
CA ASP A 252 -0.64 22.67 -16.40
C ASP A 252 0.81 22.29 -16.73
N GLU A 253 1.67 22.14 -15.72
CA GLU A 253 3.05 21.67 -15.88
C GLU A 253 3.08 20.26 -16.50
N VAL A 254 2.25 19.33 -15.99
CA VAL A 254 2.14 17.97 -16.50
C VAL A 254 1.70 17.97 -17.96
N TRP A 255 0.65 18.72 -18.29
CA TRP A 255 0.16 18.82 -19.66
C TRP A 255 1.23 19.40 -20.59
N ASN A 256 1.98 20.41 -20.14
CA ASN A 256 3.04 21.02 -20.92
C ASN A 256 4.20 20.04 -21.19
N LYS A 257 4.69 19.33 -20.17
CA LYS A 257 5.75 18.32 -20.31
C LYS A 257 5.39 17.28 -21.37
N TYR A 258 4.18 16.76 -21.33
CA TYR A 258 3.75 15.71 -22.24
C TYR A 258 3.28 16.21 -23.61
N ARG A 259 3.50 17.48 -23.97
CA ARG A 259 3.43 17.92 -25.37
C ARG A 259 4.63 17.41 -26.18
N SER A 260 5.81 17.45 -25.57
CA SER A 260 7.07 17.04 -26.21
C SER A 260 7.61 15.70 -25.70
N THR A 261 7.08 15.18 -24.59
CA THR A 261 7.52 13.92 -23.97
C THR A 261 6.42 12.86 -24.04
N ASP A 262 6.78 11.61 -24.30
CA ASP A 262 5.83 10.49 -24.19
C ASP A 262 5.51 10.20 -22.72
N LEU A 263 4.22 10.06 -22.40
CA LEU A 263 3.77 9.38 -21.18
C LEU A 263 3.51 7.92 -21.52
N ARG A 264 4.24 6.99 -20.90
CA ARG A 264 4.03 5.55 -21.08
C ARG A 264 3.32 5.00 -19.86
N ILE A 265 2.17 4.38 -20.06
CA ILE A 265 1.42 3.74 -18.98
C ILE A 265 1.45 2.23 -19.19
N ASP A 266 2.15 1.52 -18.30
CA ASP A 266 2.04 0.07 -18.18
C ASP A 266 0.70 -0.28 -17.53
N THR A 267 -0.15 -0.97 -18.29
CA THR A 267 -1.47 -1.38 -17.80
C THR A 267 -1.36 -2.48 -16.75
N GLN A 268 -0.20 -3.15 -16.65
CA GLN A 268 0.04 -4.36 -15.86
C GLN A 268 -1.01 -5.43 -16.18
N PHE A 269 -1.44 -5.46 -17.44
CA PHE A 269 -2.44 -6.38 -17.97
C PHE A 269 -2.09 -6.74 -19.42
N SER A 270 -2.92 -7.58 -20.05
CA SER A 270 -2.69 -8.08 -21.41
C SER A 270 -2.59 -6.99 -22.50
N TRP A 271 -3.04 -5.76 -22.24
CA TRP A 271 -2.87 -4.63 -23.16
C TRP A 271 -1.44 -4.06 -23.20
N GLY A 272 -0.58 -4.44 -22.25
CA GLY A 272 0.81 -3.98 -22.18
C GLY A 272 0.94 -2.49 -21.89
N THR A 273 2.01 -1.88 -22.39
CA THR A 273 2.28 -0.45 -22.23
C THR A 273 1.62 0.37 -23.34
N VAL A 274 0.83 1.38 -22.95
CA VAL A 274 0.19 2.32 -23.87
C VAL A 274 0.90 3.67 -23.77
N THR A 275 1.17 4.29 -24.93
CA THR A 275 1.86 5.59 -25.00
C THR A 275 0.87 6.71 -25.30
N GLY A 276 0.95 7.79 -24.51
CA GLY A 276 0.11 8.96 -24.64
C GLY A 276 0.93 10.23 -24.88
N ARG A 277 0.33 11.18 -25.58
CA ARG A 277 0.89 12.51 -25.84
C ARG A 277 -0.18 13.59 -25.76
N VAL A 278 0.16 14.75 -25.22
CA VAL A 278 -0.72 15.92 -25.22
C VAL A 278 -0.71 16.58 -26.59
N ASN A 279 -1.88 16.71 -27.20
CA ASN A 279 -2.15 17.51 -28.40
C ASN A 279 -3.28 18.50 -28.09
N GLY A 280 -3.08 19.79 -28.36
CA GLY A 280 -3.98 20.83 -27.84
C GLY A 280 -4.07 20.73 -26.30
N ASP A 281 -5.27 20.73 -25.72
CA ASP A 281 -5.43 20.55 -24.27
C ASP A 281 -5.82 19.12 -23.85
N VAL A 282 -5.54 18.14 -24.70
CA VAL A 282 -5.99 16.76 -24.53
C VAL A 282 -4.82 15.79 -24.54
N LEU A 283 -4.69 15.00 -23.47
CA LEU A 283 -3.77 13.86 -23.43
C LEU A 283 -4.39 12.69 -24.21
N THR A 284 -3.80 12.36 -25.36
CA THR A 284 -4.34 11.35 -26.29
C THR A 284 -3.48 10.09 -26.27
N PHE A 285 -4.12 8.93 -26.14
CA PHE A 285 -3.54 7.61 -26.32
C PHE A 285 -4.07 7.03 -27.66
N PRO A 286 -3.27 7.05 -28.74
CA PRO A 286 -3.73 6.67 -30.08
C PRO A 286 -4.39 5.29 -30.12
N GLY A 287 -5.59 5.21 -30.72
CA GLY A 287 -6.36 3.96 -30.82
C GLY A 287 -7.04 3.52 -29.52
N VAL A 288 -6.88 4.26 -28.42
CA VAL A 288 -7.42 3.90 -27.10
C VAL A 288 -8.43 4.94 -26.59
N GLY A 289 -8.04 6.20 -26.54
CA GLY A 289 -8.88 7.28 -26.03
C GLY A 289 -8.09 8.49 -25.56
N SER A 290 -8.71 9.35 -24.76
CA SER A 290 -8.09 10.60 -24.33
C SER A 290 -8.62 11.11 -23.00
N PHE A 291 -7.81 11.93 -22.33
CA PHE A 291 -8.17 12.64 -21.10
C PHE A 291 -8.08 14.16 -21.32
N ALA A 292 -9.12 14.88 -20.91
CA ALA A 292 -9.03 16.32 -20.69
C ALA A 292 -8.18 16.62 -19.43
N LYS A 293 -7.83 17.88 -19.18
CA LYS A 293 -7.22 18.28 -17.91
C LYS A 293 -8.16 17.93 -16.73
N PRO A 294 -7.70 17.20 -15.71
CA PRO A 294 -8.51 16.92 -14.53
C PRO A 294 -8.60 18.15 -13.63
N SER A 295 -9.75 18.33 -12.98
CA SER A 295 -9.88 19.28 -11.88
C SER A 295 -9.32 18.73 -10.57
N THR A 296 -9.08 19.59 -9.58
CA THR A 296 -8.72 19.17 -8.21
C THR A 296 -9.65 18.09 -7.65
N LEU A 297 -10.97 18.24 -7.79
CA LEU A 297 -11.94 17.24 -7.33
C LEU A 297 -11.72 15.91 -8.03
N SER A 298 -11.49 15.93 -9.34
CA SER A 298 -11.30 14.72 -10.13
C SER A 298 -10.04 13.97 -9.75
N ILE A 299 -8.96 14.70 -9.41
CA ILE A 299 -7.73 14.10 -8.87
C ILE A 299 -8.03 13.40 -7.54
N PHE A 300 -8.65 14.09 -6.58
CA PHE A 300 -8.92 13.49 -5.26
C PHE A 300 -9.96 12.35 -5.31
N SER A 301 -10.96 12.45 -6.18
CA SER A 301 -12.03 11.45 -6.28
C SER A 301 -11.69 10.26 -7.16
N CYS A 302 -10.74 10.44 -8.08
CA CYS A 302 -10.33 9.48 -9.11
C CYS A 302 -11.48 8.93 -9.98
N SER A 303 -12.65 9.56 -9.92
CA SER A 303 -13.89 9.01 -10.48
C SER A 303 -14.75 10.04 -11.21
N ASP A 304 -14.58 11.33 -10.90
CA ASP A 304 -15.15 12.41 -11.71
C ASP A 304 -14.41 12.55 -13.05
N ALA A 305 -15.07 13.13 -14.05
CA ALA A 305 -14.47 13.35 -15.37
C ALA A 305 -13.15 14.15 -15.23
N PRO A 306 -12.05 13.74 -15.88
CA PRO A 306 -11.99 12.86 -17.05
C PRO A 306 -11.80 11.37 -16.72
N PHE A 307 -11.78 10.96 -15.45
CA PHE A 307 -11.54 9.57 -15.06
C PHE A 307 -12.78 8.67 -15.17
N THR A 308 -13.96 9.26 -15.44
CA THR A 308 -15.12 8.49 -15.89
C THR A 308 -14.93 8.07 -17.35
N THR A 309 -14.73 6.77 -17.59
CA THR A 309 -14.39 6.26 -18.93
C THR A 309 -15.38 5.22 -19.45
N GLY A 310 -15.38 5.01 -20.76
CA GLY A 310 -16.36 4.16 -21.46
C GLY A 310 -15.90 2.73 -21.73
N ASN A 311 -14.66 2.37 -21.42
CA ASN A 311 -14.11 1.03 -21.65
C ASN A 311 -13.04 0.66 -20.61
N ASP A 312 -12.77 -0.63 -20.48
CA ASP A 312 -11.92 -1.21 -19.44
C ASP A 312 -10.47 -0.75 -19.52
N LEU A 313 -9.91 -0.63 -20.74
CA LEU A 313 -8.55 -0.15 -20.95
C LEU A 313 -8.42 1.31 -20.47
N MET A 314 -9.35 2.18 -20.86
CA MET A 314 -9.37 3.56 -20.38
C MET A 314 -9.60 3.65 -18.86
N GLY A 315 -10.38 2.73 -18.28
CA GLY A 315 -10.51 2.60 -16.82
C GLY A 315 -9.19 2.25 -16.15
N ASN A 316 -8.44 1.30 -16.70
CA ASN A 316 -7.10 0.93 -16.23
C ASN A 316 -6.13 2.12 -16.33
N LEU A 317 -6.09 2.83 -17.48
CA LEU A 317 -5.29 4.05 -17.62
C LEU A 317 -5.69 5.14 -16.61
N SER A 318 -7.00 5.28 -16.33
CA SER A 318 -7.50 6.24 -15.34
C SER A 318 -6.95 5.97 -13.94
N ALA A 319 -6.90 4.70 -13.52
CA ALA A 319 -6.37 4.33 -12.21
C ALA A 319 -4.90 4.75 -12.05
N ARG A 320 -4.06 4.44 -13.05
CA ARG A 320 -2.62 4.79 -13.03
C ARG A 320 -2.40 6.30 -13.06
N LEU A 321 -3.14 6.99 -13.93
CA LEU A 321 -3.03 8.43 -14.05
C LEU A 321 -3.51 9.15 -12.77
N ALA A 322 -4.62 8.71 -12.18
CA ALA A 322 -5.15 9.28 -10.94
C ALA A 322 -4.21 9.05 -9.75
N ALA A 323 -3.62 7.85 -9.62
CA ALA A 323 -2.61 7.57 -8.60
C ALA A 323 -1.38 8.47 -8.74
N ALA A 324 -0.84 8.59 -9.96
CA ALA A 324 0.31 9.44 -10.24
C ALA A 324 0.03 10.94 -9.99
N PHE A 325 -1.21 11.41 -10.22
CA PHE A 325 -1.63 12.76 -9.84
C PHE A 325 -1.66 12.96 -8.32
N ASN A 326 -2.27 12.02 -7.58
CA ASN A 326 -2.35 12.11 -6.11
C ASN A 326 -0.94 12.11 -5.48
N ARG A 327 -0.04 11.28 -5.98
CA ARG A 327 1.36 11.17 -5.55
C ARG A 327 2.27 12.23 -6.15
N THR A 328 1.77 13.00 -7.11
CA THR A 328 2.48 14.04 -7.85
C THR A 328 3.77 13.57 -8.55
N THR A 329 3.75 12.36 -9.14
CA THR A 329 4.93 11.71 -9.75
C THR A 329 5.08 11.94 -11.26
N LEU A 330 4.06 12.45 -11.95
CA LEU A 330 4.04 12.57 -13.43
C LEU A 330 5.16 13.46 -13.99
N LEU A 331 5.54 14.51 -13.27
CA LEU A 331 6.64 15.37 -13.72
C LEU A 331 8.02 14.74 -13.56
N ASP A 332 8.15 13.72 -12.72
CA ASP A 332 9.43 13.10 -12.39
C ASP A 332 9.58 11.73 -13.08
N ASN A 333 8.47 11.01 -13.27
CA ASN A 333 8.43 9.69 -13.91
C ASN A 333 7.48 9.66 -15.12
N PRO A 334 8.00 9.57 -16.36
CA PRO A 334 7.17 9.41 -17.57
C PRO A 334 6.71 7.96 -17.83
N HIS A 335 7.04 7.01 -16.96
CA HIS A 335 6.66 5.60 -17.05
C HIS A 335 5.77 5.22 -15.86
N GLN A 336 4.46 5.09 -16.05
CA GLN A 336 3.51 4.91 -14.95
C GLN A 336 2.90 3.50 -14.96
N PRO A 337 2.79 2.78 -13.85
CA PRO A 337 3.37 3.05 -12.53
C PRO A 337 4.79 2.45 -12.37
N THR A 338 5.40 1.96 -13.44
CA THR A 338 6.71 1.28 -13.41
C THR A 338 7.84 2.24 -13.01
N ALA A 339 8.83 1.76 -12.25
CA ALA A 339 9.96 2.58 -11.78
C ALA A 339 9.55 3.81 -10.93
N GLU A 340 8.34 3.81 -10.36
CA GLU A 340 8.00 4.73 -9.30
C GLU A 340 8.94 4.53 -8.10
N ASN A 341 9.51 5.62 -7.61
CA ASN A 341 10.27 5.66 -6.38
C ASN A 341 9.33 6.13 -5.25
N PRO A 342 8.98 5.29 -4.28
CA PRO A 342 8.11 5.68 -3.17
C PRO A 342 8.63 6.91 -2.40
N ALA A 343 9.95 7.09 -2.30
CA ALA A 343 10.55 8.25 -1.65
C ALA A 343 10.30 9.57 -2.42
N ALA A 344 9.92 9.51 -3.70
CA ALA A 344 9.56 10.67 -4.50
C ALA A 344 8.07 11.06 -4.34
N PHE A 345 7.25 10.21 -3.71
CA PHE A 345 5.83 10.48 -3.54
C PHE A 345 5.62 11.69 -2.64
N TYR A 346 4.69 12.55 -3.03
CA TYR A 346 4.24 13.70 -2.24
C TYR A 346 5.35 14.70 -1.85
N THR A 347 6.44 14.75 -2.63
CA THR A 347 7.57 15.65 -2.38
C THR A 347 7.33 17.08 -2.86
N ARG A 348 6.30 17.29 -3.70
CA ARG A 348 5.97 18.62 -4.24
C ARG A 348 5.19 19.46 -3.23
N PRO A 349 5.34 20.81 -3.26
CA PRO A 349 4.62 21.72 -2.35
C PRO A 349 3.09 21.62 -2.44
N ARG A 350 2.57 21.30 -3.63
CA ARG A 350 1.15 21.01 -3.86
C ARG A 350 1.04 19.54 -4.21
N THR A 351 0.40 18.75 -3.35
CA THR A 351 0.22 17.30 -3.51
C THR A 351 -0.96 16.83 -2.65
N ASN A 352 -1.32 15.55 -2.69
CA ASN A 352 -2.32 15.02 -1.76
C ASN A 352 -1.72 14.89 -0.34
N HIS A 353 -1.72 15.99 0.41
CA HIS A 353 -1.20 16.00 1.78
C HIS A 353 -2.04 15.17 2.76
N TYR A 354 -3.32 14.91 2.48
CA TYR A 354 -4.12 13.97 3.25
C TYR A 354 -3.50 12.57 3.20
N ALA A 355 -3.22 12.07 1.99
CA ALA A 355 -2.55 10.78 1.80
C ALA A 355 -1.13 10.76 2.38
N ARG A 356 -0.30 11.77 2.07
CA ARG A 356 1.06 11.90 2.63
C ARG A 356 1.08 11.80 4.16
N ILE A 357 0.18 12.53 4.83
CA ILE A 357 0.12 12.57 6.28
C ILE A 357 -0.33 11.21 6.84
N LEU A 358 -1.31 10.56 6.22
CA LEU A 358 -1.76 9.23 6.63
C LEU A 358 -0.65 8.20 6.51
N HIS A 359 -0.01 8.08 5.34
CA HIS A 359 1.13 7.17 5.13
C HIS A 359 2.30 7.47 6.09
N ASN A 360 2.56 8.73 6.41
CA ASN A 360 3.59 9.08 7.39
C ASN A 360 3.19 8.78 8.85
N THR A 361 1.89 8.67 9.14
CA THR A 361 1.38 8.41 10.50
C THR A 361 1.24 6.91 10.77
N THR A 362 0.97 6.10 9.74
CA THR A 362 0.93 4.64 9.83
C THR A 362 2.35 4.07 10.00
N PRO A 363 2.63 3.22 11.01
CA PRO A 363 4.00 2.76 11.31
C PRO A 363 4.69 1.93 10.22
N ASP A 364 3.91 1.33 9.32
CA ASP A 364 4.37 0.54 8.17
C ASP A 364 4.25 1.30 6.84
N HIS A 365 3.84 2.57 6.89
CA HIS A 365 3.57 3.42 5.72
C HIS A 365 2.46 2.92 4.78
N LEU A 366 1.61 2.00 5.26
CA LEU A 366 0.53 1.42 4.50
C LEU A 366 -0.82 2.04 4.86
N GLY A 367 -1.67 2.26 3.85
CA GLY A 367 -3.06 2.60 4.06
C GLY A 367 -3.72 3.13 2.80
N TYR A 368 -4.97 2.75 2.56
CA TYR A 368 -5.70 3.12 1.35
C TYR A 368 -6.26 4.54 1.46
N ALA A 369 -5.47 5.56 1.10
CA ALA A 369 -5.77 6.96 1.40
C ALA A 369 -6.56 7.70 0.31
N PHE A 370 -6.61 7.15 -0.90
CA PHE A 370 -7.41 7.63 -2.02
C PHE A 370 -7.74 6.45 -2.93
N PRO A 371 -8.77 6.52 -3.78
CA PRO A 371 -9.04 5.43 -4.71
C PRO A 371 -7.84 5.22 -5.64
N TYR A 372 -7.45 3.97 -5.86
CA TYR A 372 -6.24 3.61 -6.64
C TYR A 372 -4.90 3.82 -5.92
N ASP A 373 -4.87 3.94 -4.59
CA ASP A 373 -3.62 3.87 -3.83
C ASP A 373 -2.97 2.46 -3.91
N ASP A 374 -3.71 1.46 -4.37
CA ASP A 374 -3.26 0.11 -4.73
C ASP A 374 -2.50 0.05 -6.07
N VAL A 375 -2.38 1.17 -6.80
CA VAL A 375 -1.50 1.22 -7.97
C VAL A 375 -0.05 1.27 -7.51
N HIS A 376 0.79 0.36 -7.98
CA HIS A 376 2.19 0.28 -7.59
C HIS A 376 3.03 -0.45 -8.64
N PRO A 377 4.37 -0.29 -8.64
CA PRO A 377 5.26 -1.25 -9.29
C PRO A 377 5.03 -2.67 -8.76
N ALA A 378 5.22 -3.70 -9.58
CA ALA A 378 4.95 -5.08 -9.17
C ALA A 378 5.68 -5.45 -7.86
N GLY A 379 4.97 -6.13 -6.94
CA GLY A 379 5.54 -6.64 -5.69
C GLY A 379 5.61 -5.63 -4.52
N VAL A 380 5.11 -4.41 -4.68
CA VAL A 380 5.05 -3.40 -3.62
C VAL A 380 3.62 -3.27 -3.10
N ASP A 381 3.42 -2.98 -1.82
CA ASP A 381 2.10 -2.64 -1.27
C ASP A 381 2.11 -1.21 -0.71
N PHE A 382 1.02 -0.49 -0.90
CA PHE A 382 0.76 0.83 -0.32
C PHE A 382 -0.61 0.93 0.34
N GLU A 383 -1.56 0.03 0.02
CA GLU A 383 -2.96 0.18 0.44
C GLU A 383 -3.21 -0.37 1.85
N GLY A 384 -2.30 -1.21 2.37
CA GLY A 384 -2.47 -1.86 3.67
C GLY A 384 -3.50 -2.98 3.60
N LYS A 385 -3.13 -4.04 2.86
CA LYS A 385 -3.97 -5.22 2.68
C LYS A 385 -3.42 -6.48 3.35
N VAL A 386 -4.32 -7.44 3.54
CA VAL A 386 -4.00 -8.85 3.72
C VAL A 386 -4.76 -9.68 2.68
N GLN A 387 -4.11 -10.68 2.11
CA GLN A 387 -4.68 -11.50 1.05
C GLN A 387 -4.16 -12.94 1.12
N SER A 388 -5.05 -13.92 1.00
CA SER A 388 -4.65 -15.33 0.93
C SER A 388 -5.72 -16.20 0.28
N GLY A 389 -5.30 -17.12 -0.58
CA GLY A 389 -6.14 -18.22 -1.08
C GLY A 389 -6.40 -19.32 -0.06
N THR A 390 -5.62 -19.36 1.03
CA THR A 390 -5.76 -20.32 2.14
C THR A 390 -5.72 -19.58 3.48
N PRO A 391 -6.69 -18.68 3.74
CA PRO A 391 -6.71 -17.89 4.97
C PRO A 391 -7.00 -18.79 6.18
N GLY A 392 -6.24 -18.63 7.25
CA GLY A 392 -6.39 -19.37 8.50
C GLY A 392 -7.29 -18.65 9.50
N ARG A 393 -6.73 -17.68 10.23
CA ARG A 393 -7.44 -16.82 11.19
C ARG A 393 -7.17 -15.38 10.84
N TRP A 394 -8.23 -14.57 10.81
CA TRP A 394 -8.12 -13.14 10.62
C TRP A 394 -8.44 -12.44 11.94
N THR A 395 -7.52 -11.60 12.41
CA THR A 395 -7.67 -10.79 13.61
C THR A 395 -7.71 -9.32 13.20
N ILE A 396 -8.73 -8.60 13.69
CA ILE A 396 -8.87 -7.15 13.50
C ILE A 396 -8.83 -6.50 14.86
N THR A 397 -7.94 -5.52 15.04
CA THR A 397 -7.88 -4.72 16.27
C THR A 397 -8.36 -3.30 16.00
N VAL A 398 -9.31 -2.82 16.81
CA VAL A 398 -9.79 -1.43 16.80
C VAL A 398 -9.28 -0.68 18.03
N GLY A 399 -8.71 0.50 17.81
CA GLY A 399 -8.12 1.36 18.84
C GLY A 399 -6.60 1.50 18.79
N GLY A 400 -5.93 0.75 17.91
CA GLY A 400 -4.47 0.76 17.76
C GLY A 400 -3.74 0.06 18.92
N VAL A 401 -2.47 -0.30 18.73
CA VAL A 401 -1.66 -0.90 19.81
C VAL A 401 -1.04 0.18 20.69
N ALA A 402 -1.17 0.04 22.02
CA ALA A 402 -0.48 0.90 22.98
C ALA A 402 1.04 0.62 22.91
N GLY A 403 1.81 1.62 22.49
CA GLY A 403 3.23 1.48 22.18
C GLY A 403 3.77 2.50 21.18
N GLY A 404 2.98 3.50 20.79
CA GLY A 404 3.49 4.68 20.11
C GLY A 404 4.38 5.46 21.08
N GLY A 405 5.69 5.42 20.85
CA GLY A 405 6.59 6.42 21.43
C GLY A 405 6.02 7.82 21.23
N THR A 406 6.36 8.70 22.17
CA THR A 406 6.16 10.15 22.09
C THR A 406 6.27 10.65 20.64
N PRO A 407 5.44 11.63 20.22
CA PRO A 407 5.65 12.27 18.94
C PRO A 407 7.04 12.89 18.97
N ASP A 408 7.98 12.33 18.20
CA ASP A 408 9.13 13.09 17.75
C ASP A 408 8.55 14.20 16.86
N PRO A 409 8.95 15.47 17.03
CA PRO A 409 8.38 16.55 16.26
C PRO A 409 8.61 16.28 14.78
N THR A 410 7.60 16.62 13.99
CA THR A 410 7.61 16.75 12.53
C THR A 410 9.04 16.86 11.96
N PRO A 411 9.49 15.95 11.07
CA PRO A 411 10.66 16.22 10.26
C PRO A 411 10.25 17.33 9.29
N THR A 412 10.47 18.58 9.70
CA THR A 412 10.81 19.65 8.77
C THR A 412 12.00 19.12 7.98
N ALA A 413 11.87 19.08 6.66
CA ALA A 413 12.94 18.71 5.75
C ALA A 413 14.24 19.43 6.15
N THR A 414 15.12 18.68 6.79
CA THR A 414 16.50 19.08 7.04
C THR A 414 17.33 17.80 6.90
N ALA A 415 17.88 17.57 5.72
CA ALA A 415 19.03 16.67 5.61
C ALA A 415 20.27 17.36 6.23
N PRO A 416 21.33 16.65 6.68
CA PRO A 416 21.55 15.19 6.64
C PRO A 416 22.11 14.55 7.94
N GLY A 417 22.00 13.22 8.00
CA GLY A 417 22.71 12.32 8.91
C GLY A 417 23.05 10.97 8.25
N GLY A 418 23.68 11.00 7.07
CA GLY A 418 24.63 10.00 6.55
C GLY A 418 24.24 8.55 6.21
N GLY A 419 23.07 8.02 6.60
CA GLY A 419 22.69 6.62 6.30
C GLY A 419 22.03 6.43 4.93
N VAL A 420 22.37 5.36 4.21
CA VAL A 420 21.74 4.96 2.93
C VAL A 420 20.54 4.03 3.20
N GLY A 421 19.44 4.17 2.46
CA GLY A 421 18.27 3.28 2.60
C GLY A 421 18.55 1.89 2.03
N ALA A 422 18.23 0.83 2.78
CA ALA A 422 18.48 -0.56 2.37
C ALA A 422 17.75 -0.94 1.06
N PHE A 423 16.58 -0.33 0.82
CA PHE A 423 15.71 -0.62 -0.32
C PHE A 423 16.03 0.22 -1.57
N THR A 424 17.15 0.96 -1.55
CA THR A 424 17.69 1.65 -2.73
C THR A 424 18.85 0.85 -3.30
N THR A 425 19.20 1.11 -4.57
CA THR A 425 20.46 0.60 -5.13
C THR A 425 21.64 1.26 -4.41
N ILE A 426 22.44 0.44 -3.72
CA ILE A 426 23.67 0.84 -3.05
C ILE A 426 24.83 0.49 -3.98
N GLN A 427 25.56 1.50 -4.44
CA GLN A 427 26.75 1.32 -5.26
C GLN A 427 27.85 0.66 -4.44
N ALA A 428 28.54 -0.33 -5.01
CA ALA A 428 29.53 -1.10 -4.29
C ALA A 428 30.72 -0.22 -3.85
N GLU A 429 31.16 0.70 -4.71
CA GLU A 429 32.25 1.64 -4.47
C GLU A 429 31.91 2.73 -3.45
N ALA A 430 30.64 2.84 -3.04
CA ALA A 430 30.20 3.76 -1.98
C ALA A 430 30.45 3.20 -0.57
N PHE A 431 31.35 2.24 -0.40
CA PHE A 431 31.72 1.70 0.91
C PHE A 431 32.32 2.77 1.81
N ASN A 432 32.01 2.71 3.11
CA ASN A 432 32.58 3.59 4.14
C ASN A 432 33.94 3.08 4.65
N ALA A 433 34.17 1.77 4.58
CA ALA A 433 35.45 1.14 4.86
C ALA A 433 35.56 -0.18 4.09
N GLN A 434 36.77 -0.66 3.84
CA GLN A 434 37.01 -1.93 3.15
C GLN A 434 38.28 -2.61 3.65
N SER A 435 38.43 -3.90 3.34
CA SER A 435 39.73 -4.59 3.33
C SER A 435 39.90 -5.39 2.05
N GLY A 436 41.05 -5.21 1.39
CA GLY A 436 41.50 -5.94 0.19
C GLY A 436 40.89 -5.51 -1.15
N ALA A 437 39.90 -4.62 -1.14
CA ALA A 437 39.16 -4.21 -2.33
C ALA A 437 39.84 -3.09 -3.14
N GLN A 438 39.60 -3.08 -4.45
CA GLN A 438 39.98 -1.97 -5.34
C GLN A 438 38.79 -1.48 -6.16
N VAL A 439 38.72 -0.17 -6.38
CA VAL A 439 37.71 0.45 -7.25
C VAL A 439 38.27 0.52 -8.67
N GLU A 440 37.54 0.01 -9.65
CA GLU A 440 37.91 0.05 -11.07
C GLU A 440 36.78 0.61 -11.95
N ALA A 441 37.02 0.75 -13.25
CA ALA A 441 36.03 1.28 -14.19
C ALA A 441 35.03 0.19 -14.60
N CYS A 442 33.75 0.48 -14.42
CA CYS A 442 32.67 -0.45 -14.71
C CYS A 442 32.15 -0.30 -16.14
N SER A 443 32.02 -1.42 -16.84
CA SER A 443 31.46 -1.50 -18.20
C SER A 443 30.01 -2.04 -18.25
N ASP A 444 29.37 -2.21 -17.09
CA ASP A 444 27.94 -2.56 -17.01
C ASP A 444 27.05 -1.43 -17.58
N GLY A 445 25.77 -1.74 -17.80
CA GLY A 445 24.80 -0.75 -18.25
C GLY A 445 24.70 0.43 -17.28
N GLY A 446 25.06 1.64 -17.75
CA GLY A 446 25.14 2.85 -16.94
C GLY A 446 26.56 3.37 -16.72
N GLY A 447 27.59 2.56 -16.98
CA GLY A 447 28.99 2.91 -16.73
C GLY A 447 29.28 3.14 -15.25
N GLY A 448 30.32 3.93 -14.94
CA GLY A 448 30.69 4.29 -13.56
C GLY A 448 31.88 3.47 -13.06
N SER A 449 31.83 3.10 -11.78
CA SER A 449 32.87 2.32 -11.12
C SER A 449 32.27 1.05 -10.53
N ASP A 450 33.10 0.03 -10.34
CA ASP A 450 32.77 -1.18 -9.58
C ASP A 450 33.89 -1.49 -8.59
N VAL A 451 33.64 -2.45 -7.71
CA VAL A 451 34.63 -2.94 -6.75
C VAL A 451 35.09 -4.33 -7.15
N GLY A 452 36.37 -4.45 -7.46
CA GLY A 452 37.02 -5.70 -7.86
C GLY A 452 38.17 -6.09 -6.95
N HIS A 453 38.95 -7.07 -7.41
CA HIS A 453 40.05 -7.70 -6.66
C HIS A 453 39.62 -8.36 -5.34
N LEU A 454 38.36 -8.82 -5.27
CA LEU A 454 37.81 -9.40 -4.05
C LEU A 454 38.14 -10.88 -3.96
N SER A 455 38.87 -11.23 -2.91
CA SER A 455 39.42 -12.54 -2.59
C SER A 455 38.97 -13.03 -1.20
N ASN A 456 39.43 -14.21 -0.78
CA ASN A 456 39.06 -14.76 0.52
C ASN A 456 39.54 -13.88 1.69
N GLY A 457 38.61 -13.42 2.53
CA GLY A 457 38.87 -12.62 3.72
C GLY A 457 38.62 -11.12 3.53
N ASP A 458 38.30 -10.70 2.31
CA ASP A 458 38.01 -9.30 1.99
C ASP A 458 36.59 -8.91 2.42
N TRP A 459 36.37 -7.60 2.59
CA TRP A 459 35.05 -7.08 2.97
C TRP A 459 34.85 -5.62 2.60
N LEU A 460 33.57 -5.25 2.45
CA LEU A 460 33.09 -3.89 2.25
C LEU A 460 32.09 -3.52 3.34
N LYS A 461 32.26 -2.36 3.98
CA LYS A 461 31.36 -1.83 5.01
C LYS A 461 30.53 -0.67 4.48
N TYR A 462 29.24 -0.69 4.76
CA TYR A 462 28.29 0.40 4.54
C TYR A 462 27.66 0.78 5.88
N SER A 463 27.91 2.00 6.32
CA SER A 463 27.49 2.48 7.64
C SER A 463 26.03 2.90 7.64
N ALA A 464 25.34 2.62 8.75
CA ALA A 464 23.99 3.10 9.00
C ALA A 464 22.98 2.83 7.85
N VAL A 465 23.01 1.62 7.30
CA VAL A 465 22.04 1.19 6.28
C VAL A 465 20.68 0.98 6.95
N ALA A 466 19.68 1.73 6.50
CA ALA A 466 18.35 1.76 7.09
C ALA A 466 17.43 0.71 6.43
N PHE A 467 17.24 -0.42 7.11
CA PHE A 467 16.28 -1.47 6.75
C PHE A 467 14.85 -1.16 7.24
N GLY A 468 14.70 -0.15 8.09
CA GLY A 468 13.41 0.26 8.63
C GLY A 468 12.71 -0.84 9.44
N SER A 469 11.47 -0.59 9.86
CA SER A 469 10.67 -1.55 10.63
C SER A 469 10.10 -2.69 9.76
N THR A 470 9.93 -2.45 8.45
CA THR A 470 9.49 -3.46 7.48
C THR A 470 10.53 -4.54 7.28
N GLY A 471 11.81 -4.17 7.26
CA GLY A 471 12.92 -5.09 7.12
C GLY A 471 12.99 -5.85 5.80
N ALA A 472 14.20 -6.21 5.42
CA ALA A 472 14.46 -6.93 4.19
C ALA A 472 14.54 -8.44 4.43
N THR A 473 14.03 -9.20 3.47
CA THR A 473 14.10 -10.67 3.41
C THR A 473 14.87 -11.17 2.19
N ARG A 474 15.24 -10.27 1.28
CA ARG A 474 16.03 -10.57 0.10
C ARG A 474 17.18 -9.59 -0.07
N PHE A 475 18.27 -10.09 -0.64
CA PHE A 475 19.46 -9.37 -1.05
C PHE A 475 19.72 -9.68 -2.52
N ASP A 476 19.84 -8.65 -3.36
CA ASP A 476 20.21 -8.77 -4.76
C ASP A 476 21.54 -8.04 -4.99
N ALA A 477 22.51 -8.69 -5.63
CA ALA A 477 23.76 -8.04 -6.00
C ALA A 477 24.09 -8.23 -7.47
N ARG A 478 24.59 -7.16 -8.10
CA ARG A 478 25.09 -7.15 -9.47
C ARG A 478 26.59 -7.44 -9.46
N VAL A 479 26.96 -8.62 -9.94
CA VAL A 479 28.31 -9.17 -9.82
C VAL A 479 28.84 -9.66 -11.17
N ALA A 480 30.16 -9.64 -11.32
CA ALA A 480 30.90 -10.24 -12.43
C ALA A 480 32.06 -11.09 -11.90
N SER A 481 32.48 -12.10 -12.65
CA SER A 481 33.58 -12.97 -12.26
C SER A 481 34.26 -13.55 -13.49
N GLY A 482 35.56 -13.29 -13.61
CA GLY A 482 36.45 -13.91 -14.59
C GLY A 482 37.28 -15.06 -14.02
N ALA A 483 36.87 -15.59 -12.86
CA ALA A 483 37.62 -16.60 -12.11
C ALA A 483 37.90 -17.86 -12.96
N ALA A 484 39.10 -18.44 -12.82
CA ALA A 484 39.47 -19.66 -13.53
C ALA A 484 38.60 -20.87 -13.11
N GLY A 485 38.59 -21.93 -13.92
CA GLY A 485 37.87 -23.16 -13.59
C GLY A 485 38.32 -23.72 -12.23
N GLY A 486 37.35 -24.03 -11.36
CA GLY A 486 37.60 -24.50 -9.99
C GLY A 486 37.71 -23.39 -8.92
N VAL A 487 37.65 -22.12 -9.32
CA VAL A 487 37.61 -20.97 -8.40
C VAL A 487 36.16 -20.47 -8.22
N SER A 488 35.73 -20.37 -6.97
CA SER A 488 34.41 -19.85 -6.56
C SER A 488 34.48 -19.35 -5.12
N GLY A 489 33.51 -18.53 -4.73
CA GLY A 489 33.39 -18.09 -3.34
C GLY A 489 31.96 -17.68 -2.98
N LEU A 490 31.78 -17.22 -1.75
CA LEU A 490 30.53 -16.75 -1.19
C LEU A 490 30.58 -15.23 -1.04
N VAL A 491 29.51 -14.56 -1.48
CA VAL A 491 29.22 -13.18 -1.14
C VAL A 491 28.15 -13.19 -0.05
N GLN A 492 28.51 -12.72 1.14
CA GLN A 492 27.65 -12.82 2.32
C GLN A 492 27.35 -11.46 2.92
N VAL A 493 26.13 -11.32 3.43
CA VAL A 493 25.69 -10.14 4.17
C VAL A 493 25.81 -10.41 5.67
N ARG A 494 26.54 -9.55 6.37
CA ARG A 494 26.69 -9.56 7.83
C ARG A 494 26.30 -8.20 8.40
N LEU A 495 25.78 -8.18 9.62
CA LEU A 495 25.31 -6.95 10.28
C LEU A 495 26.20 -6.62 11.47
N ASP A 496 26.51 -5.34 11.60
CA ASP A 496 27.25 -4.66 12.67
C ASP A 496 28.71 -5.11 12.88
N SER A 497 29.11 -6.26 12.35
CA SER A 497 30.49 -6.77 12.37
C SER A 497 30.79 -7.68 11.16
N PRO A 498 32.00 -7.63 10.56
CA PRO A 498 32.39 -8.54 9.48
C PRO A 498 32.57 -9.99 9.95
N THR A 499 32.60 -10.24 11.26
CA THR A 499 32.69 -11.61 11.82
C THR A 499 31.36 -12.13 12.37
N ALA A 500 30.28 -11.32 12.34
CA ALA A 500 28.95 -11.75 12.77
C ALA A 500 28.41 -12.86 11.87
N THR A 501 27.54 -13.75 12.39
CA THR A 501 26.90 -14.79 11.55
C THR A 501 26.18 -14.15 10.36
N PRO A 502 26.36 -14.66 9.12
CA PRO A 502 25.69 -14.11 7.95
C PRO A 502 24.16 -14.14 8.12
N VAL A 503 23.50 -13.08 7.68
CA VAL A 503 22.03 -13.07 7.55
C VAL A 503 21.58 -13.74 6.27
N GLY A 504 22.46 -13.83 5.27
CA GLY A 504 22.30 -14.63 4.06
C GLY A 504 23.39 -14.31 3.05
N GLY A 505 23.27 -14.85 1.83
CA GLY A 505 24.27 -14.69 0.79
C GLY A 505 24.13 -15.73 -0.32
N PHE A 506 24.99 -15.64 -1.33
CA PHE A 506 25.02 -16.57 -2.45
C PHE A 506 26.43 -17.00 -2.80
N SER A 507 26.55 -18.15 -3.49
CA SER A 507 27.79 -18.58 -4.12
C SER A 507 27.92 -18.01 -5.53
N VAL A 508 29.13 -17.60 -5.89
CA VAL A 508 29.46 -17.11 -7.23
C VAL A 508 30.72 -17.80 -7.75
N ALA A 509 30.68 -18.12 -9.04
CA ALA A 509 31.80 -18.61 -9.83
C ALA A 509 31.86 -17.78 -11.13
N ASN A 510 32.65 -18.21 -12.10
CA ASN A 510 32.82 -17.51 -13.38
C ASN A 510 31.49 -17.15 -14.06
N THR A 511 31.27 -15.86 -14.33
CA THR A 511 30.06 -15.34 -14.99
C THR A 511 30.24 -15.12 -16.50
N GLY A 512 31.47 -15.29 -17.01
CA GLY A 512 31.88 -15.07 -18.39
C GLY A 512 33.02 -14.07 -18.57
N GLY A 513 33.52 -13.47 -17.48
CA GLY A 513 34.58 -12.44 -17.50
C GLY A 513 34.44 -11.44 -16.35
N TRP A 514 35.53 -10.70 -16.05
CA TRP A 514 35.58 -9.73 -14.94
C TRP A 514 34.61 -8.55 -15.07
N GLN A 515 34.05 -8.36 -16.26
CA GLN A 515 33.10 -7.32 -16.57
C GLN A 515 31.83 -7.91 -17.23
N ALA A 516 31.58 -9.21 -17.04
CA ALA A 516 30.39 -9.92 -17.53
C ALA A 516 29.33 -10.00 -16.43
N TRP A 517 28.50 -8.97 -16.34
CA TRP A 517 27.63 -8.69 -15.20
C TRP A 517 26.33 -9.52 -15.15
N ARG A 518 26.00 -10.05 -13.97
CA ARG A 518 24.76 -10.75 -13.65
C ARG A 518 24.19 -10.27 -12.32
N THR A 519 22.87 -10.27 -12.18
CA THR A 519 22.22 -9.99 -10.89
C THR A 519 21.90 -11.31 -10.21
N VAL A 520 22.40 -11.51 -9.00
CA VAL A 520 22.22 -12.75 -8.24
C VAL A 520 21.38 -12.45 -7.00
N PRO A 521 20.19 -13.08 -6.86
CA PRO A 521 19.37 -12.98 -5.67
C PRO A 521 19.84 -13.94 -4.57
N ALA A 522 19.61 -13.57 -3.32
CA ALA A 522 19.72 -14.43 -2.15
C ALA A 522 18.64 -14.08 -1.11
N ASP A 523 18.05 -15.11 -0.51
CA ASP A 523 17.22 -14.93 0.68
C ASP A 523 18.11 -14.56 1.87
N ILE A 524 17.62 -13.64 2.71
CA ILE A 524 18.25 -13.26 3.96
C ILE A 524 17.26 -13.40 5.11
N ARG A 525 17.77 -13.66 6.31
CA ARG A 525 17.00 -13.52 7.54
C ARG A 525 16.47 -12.09 7.62
N ARG A 526 15.17 -11.97 7.92
CA ARG A 526 14.49 -10.68 8.06
C ARG A 526 15.32 -9.71 8.91
N THR A 527 15.79 -8.64 8.29
CA THR A 527 16.67 -7.65 8.91
C THR A 527 15.95 -6.32 8.96
N THR A 528 15.76 -5.75 10.16
CA THR A 528 15.03 -4.50 10.41
C THR A 528 15.90 -3.52 11.18
N GLY A 529 15.57 -2.24 11.19
CA GLY A 529 16.30 -1.21 11.92
C GLY A 529 17.41 -0.60 11.08
N THR A 530 18.43 -0.07 11.72
CA THR A 530 19.60 0.52 11.05
C THR A 530 20.83 -0.23 11.50
N HIS A 531 21.62 -0.72 10.53
CA HIS A 531 22.79 -1.54 10.79
C HIS A 531 23.99 -1.05 9.99
N ASP A 532 25.19 -1.29 10.51
CA ASP A 532 26.36 -1.31 9.64
C ASP A 532 26.33 -2.61 8.84
N VAL A 533 26.22 -2.53 7.51
CA VAL A 533 26.18 -3.70 6.63
C VAL A 533 27.58 -4.03 6.15
N TYR A 534 27.95 -5.29 6.26
CA TYR A 534 29.18 -5.82 5.69
C TYR A 534 28.85 -6.80 4.56
N LEU A 535 29.44 -6.58 3.38
CA LEU A 535 29.61 -7.64 2.39
C LEU A 535 30.96 -8.31 2.65
N THR A 536 30.97 -9.61 2.92
CA THR A 536 32.19 -10.39 3.15
C THR A 536 32.37 -11.44 2.07
N PHE A 537 33.63 -11.69 1.71
CA PHE A 537 34.02 -12.56 0.62
C PHE A 537 34.78 -13.78 1.16
N ASP A 538 34.13 -14.94 1.16
CA ASP A 538 34.68 -16.18 1.69
C ASP A 538 34.94 -17.18 0.56
N SER A 539 36.14 -17.77 0.52
CA SER A 539 36.53 -18.73 -0.50
C SER A 539 37.56 -19.73 0.05
N GLY A 540 37.52 -20.97 -0.41
CA GLY A 540 38.49 -22.00 0.01
C GLY A 540 39.91 -21.79 -0.54
N GLN A 541 40.16 -20.69 -1.25
CA GLN A 541 41.38 -20.40 -1.99
C GLN A 541 41.66 -18.88 -2.02
N PRO A 542 42.92 -18.44 -2.24
CA PRO A 542 43.35 -17.04 -2.06
C PRO A 542 43.21 -16.12 -3.29
N SER A 543 42.85 -16.63 -4.47
CA SER A 543 42.64 -15.84 -5.69
C SER A 543 41.34 -15.04 -5.65
N ASP A 544 41.37 -13.89 -6.33
CA ASP A 544 40.20 -13.05 -6.61
C ASP A 544 39.12 -13.88 -7.31
N PHE A 545 37.85 -13.68 -6.92
CA PHE A 545 36.76 -14.49 -7.46
C PHE A 545 35.51 -13.69 -7.85
N VAL A 546 35.39 -12.41 -7.50
CA VAL A 546 34.20 -11.61 -7.83
C VAL A 546 34.50 -10.11 -7.91
N ASN A 547 33.79 -9.40 -8.78
CA ASN A 547 33.58 -7.96 -8.76
C ASN A 547 32.11 -7.68 -8.41
N VAL A 548 31.84 -6.57 -7.71
CA VAL A 548 30.50 -6.11 -7.34
C VAL A 548 30.30 -4.70 -7.87
N ASN A 549 29.23 -4.47 -8.63
CA ASN A 549 28.84 -3.16 -9.14
C ASN A 549 27.90 -2.46 -8.15
N TRP A 550 26.78 -3.10 -7.81
CA TRP A 550 25.82 -2.58 -6.84
C TRP A 550 25.05 -3.70 -6.15
N PHE A 551 24.35 -3.38 -5.07
CA PHE A 551 23.41 -4.27 -4.40
C PHE A 551 22.19 -3.53 -3.86
N SER A 552 21.13 -4.27 -3.54
CA SER A 552 19.91 -3.74 -2.93
C SER A 552 19.25 -4.80 -2.04
N PHE A 553 18.39 -4.35 -1.14
CA PHE A 553 17.57 -5.21 -0.30
C PHE A 553 16.08 -5.06 -0.62
N ALA A 554 15.30 -6.11 -0.37
CA ALA A 554 13.84 -6.13 -0.58
C ALA A 554 13.10 -6.89 0.52
#